data_AF-A0A9E2MF81-F1
#
_entry.id   AF-A0A9E2MF81-F1
#
_cell.length_a   1.000
_cell.length_b   1.000
_cell.length_c   1.000
_cell.angle_alpha   90.00
_cell.angle_beta   90.00
_cell.angle_gamma   90.00
#
_symmetry.space_group_name_H-M   'P 1'
#
loop_
_entity.id
_entity.type
_entity.pdbx_description
1 polymer ?
#
loop_
_entity_poly.entity_id
_entity_poly.type
_entity_poly.pdbx_seq_one_letter_code
_entity_poly.pdbx_strand_id
1 'polypeptide(L)'
;MGFFRVVFGGFVKPMVNVPGWIGYRHLKSNTANLFGWLRSTFSPQSSQRKETFSEAMQRLEITEDDLVKRSKSLLSHTYLYLAISGIALFYMGYLLFQGHLFVALITLLIAVFFLVKAYVSHLWYFQIKHRTLGCTFKDWWAGSVEGQKQ
;
A
#
# COMPACT_ATOMS: atom_id res chain seq x y z
N MET A 1 21.82 18.58 53.46
CA MET A 1 20.94 17.62 52.76
C MET A 1 21.02 17.78 51.23
N GLY A 2 22.18 17.49 50.60
CA GLY A 2 22.39 17.72 49.16
C GLY A 2 22.81 16.49 48.34
N PHE A 3 23.37 15.47 49.00
CA PHE A 3 24.00 14.33 48.33
C PHE A 3 22.98 13.34 47.74
N PHE A 4 21.89 13.06 48.46
CA PHE A 4 20.83 12.16 47.99
C PHE A 4 20.08 12.66 46.74
N ARG A 5 19.97 13.98 46.56
CA ARG A 5 19.26 14.58 45.42
C ARG A 5 20.04 14.44 44.11
N VAL A 6 21.38 14.41 44.17
CA VAL A 6 22.27 14.23 43.02
C VAL A 6 22.33 12.76 42.59
N VAL A 7 22.43 11.84 43.55
CA VAL A 7 22.49 10.39 43.28
C VAL A 7 21.14 9.87 42.74
N PHE A 8 20.00 10.23 43.34
CA PHE A 8 18.70 9.82 42.80
C PHE A 8 18.29 10.60 41.53
N GLY A 9 18.68 11.87 41.42
CA GLY A 9 18.31 12.72 40.27
C GLY A 9 18.99 12.32 38.96
N GLY A 10 20.22 11.80 39.02
CA GLY A 10 20.99 11.37 37.85
C GLY A 10 20.68 9.95 37.37
N PHE A 11 20.42 9.01 38.29
CA PHE A 11 20.22 7.59 37.94
C PHE A 11 18.77 7.21 37.66
N VAL A 12 17.78 7.87 38.28
CA VAL A 12 16.36 7.47 38.15
C VAL A 12 15.66 8.15 36.97
N LYS A 13 16.07 9.37 36.58
CA LYS A 13 15.47 10.09 35.44
C LYS A 13 15.63 9.36 34.08
N PRO A 14 16.78 8.75 33.74
CA PRO A 14 16.92 7.95 32.52
C PRO A 14 16.11 6.64 32.58
N MET A 15 15.91 6.10 33.79
CA MET A 15 15.22 4.82 34.00
C MET A 15 13.70 4.88 33.89
N VAL A 16 13.10 6.09 34.02
CA VAL A 16 11.64 6.29 33.91
C VAL A 16 11.26 7.05 32.63
N ASN A 17 12.20 7.21 31.70
CA ASN A 17 11.95 7.86 30.41
C ASN A 17 11.43 6.86 29.37
N VAL A 18 10.29 6.23 29.67
CA VAL A 18 9.56 5.28 28.79
C VAL A 18 9.37 5.82 27.35
N PRO A 19 8.98 7.08 27.12
CA PRO A 19 8.87 7.60 25.75
C PRO A 19 10.24 7.82 25.06
N GLY A 20 11.33 7.93 25.82
CA GLY A 20 12.70 7.95 25.30
C GLY A 20 13.19 6.56 24.88
N TRP A 21 12.86 5.51 25.64
CA TRP A 21 13.28 4.13 25.38
C TRP A 21 12.68 3.54 24.11
N ILE A 22 11.39 3.76 23.89
CA ILE A 22 10.69 3.32 22.68
C ILE A 22 10.98 4.28 21.50
N GLY A 23 11.72 5.37 21.75
CA GLY A 23 11.96 6.40 20.74
C GLY A 23 10.65 6.98 20.23
N TYR A 24 9.64 7.15 21.09
CA TYR A 24 8.27 7.53 20.70
C TYR A 24 8.24 8.77 19.80
N ARG A 25 9.14 9.74 20.05
CA ARG A 25 9.27 10.93 19.20
C ARG A 25 9.73 10.58 17.79
N HIS A 26 10.72 9.71 17.65
CA HIS A 26 11.22 9.22 16.36
C HIS A 26 10.18 8.35 15.66
N LEU A 27 9.50 7.48 16.40
CA LEU A 27 8.42 6.66 15.86
C LEU A 27 7.29 7.54 15.31
N LYS A 28 6.84 8.52 16.11
CA LYS A 28 5.80 9.47 15.71
C LYS A 28 6.20 10.34 14.52
N SER A 29 7.42 10.87 14.51
CA SER A 29 7.90 11.67 13.37
C SER A 29 8.03 10.83 12.10
N ASN A 30 8.54 9.60 12.21
CA ASN A 30 8.71 8.70 11.08
C ASN A 30 7.35 8.24 10.54
N THR A 31 6.40 7.89 11.40
CA THR A 31 5.03 7.55 11.00
C THR A 31 4.31 8.73 10.36
N ALA A 32 4.46 9.95 10.92
CA ALA A 32 3.88 11.16 10.33
C ALA A 32 4.47 11.47 8.95
N ASN A 33 5.78 11.33 8.80
CA ASN A 33 6.45 11.47 7.51
C ASN A 33 5.94 10.41 6.54
N LEU A 34 5.99 9.12 6.89
CA LEU A 34 5.47 8.03 6.06
C LEU A 34 4.03 8.29 5.62
N PHE A 35 3.17 8.78 6.51
CA PHE A 35 1.79 9.14 6.16
C PHE A 35 1.71 10.32 5.20
N GLY A 36 2.57 11.34 5.34
CA GLY A 36 2.70 12.44 4.40
C GLY A 36 3.12 11.98 3.00
N TRP A 37 4.13 11.10 2.91
CA TRP A 37 4.58 10.49 1.65
C TRP A 37 3.51 9.58 1.03
N LEU A 38 2.81 8.79 1.85
CA LEU A 38 1.72 7.95 1.40
C LEU A 38 0.58 8.82 0.87
N ARG A 39 0.20 9.88 1.60
CA ARG A 39 -0.85 10.80 1.18
C ARG A 39 -0.51 11.53 -0.11
N SER A 40 0.74 11.97 -0.32
CA SER A 40 1.12 12.63 -1.57
C SER A 40 1.14 11.67 -2.75
N THR A 41 1.54 10.41 -2.54
CA THR A 41 1.62 9.38 -3.59
C THR A 41 0.23 8.83 -3.95
N PHE A 42 -0.67 8.71 -2.97
CA PHE A 42 -2.02 8.17 -3.16
C PHE A 42 -3.10 9.24 -3.31
N SER A 43 -2.77 10.52 -3.19
CA SER A 43 -3.68 11.59 -3.62
C SER A 43 -3.72 11.55 -5.14
N PRO A 44 -4.85 11.17 -5.76
CA PRO A 44 -4.97 11.30 -7.21
C PRO A 44 -4.71 12.77 -7.55
N GLN A 45 -3.77 13.05 -8.45
CA GLN A 45 -3.74 14.38 -9.06
C GLN A 45 -5.12 14.56 -9.68
N SER A 46 -5.90 15.52 -9.16
CA SER A 46 -7.18 15.87 -9.74
C SER A 46 -6.90 16.22 -11.20
N SER A 47 -7.30 15.35 -12.12
CA SER A 47 -7.16 15.66 -13.54
C SER A 47 -7.93 16.97 -13.74
N GLN A 48 -7.22 18.03 -14.14
CA GLN A 48 -7.84 19.32 -14.47
C GLN A 48 -8.91 19.18 -15.57
N ARG A 49 -8.98 18.01 -16.22
CA ARG A 49 -9.93 17.65 -17.25
C ARG A 49 -10.69 16.38 -16.85
N LYS A 50 -12.02 16.45 -16.86
CA LYS A 50 -12.90 15.27 -16.90
C LYS A 50 -12.92 14.77 -18.35
N GLU A 51 -11.91 14.02 -18.75
CA GLU A 51 -11.89 13.38 -20.08
C GLU A 51 -12.68 12.08 -20.03
N THR A 52 -13.45 11.82 -21.09
CA THR A 52 -14.09 10.53 -21.30
C THR A 52 -13.09 9.48 -21.79
N PHE A 53 -13.39 8.20 -21.60
CA PHE A 53 -12.50 7.10 -22.02
C PHE A 53 -12.17 7.14 -23.53
N SER A 54 -13.10 7.62 -24.35
CA SER A 54 -12.90 7.81 -25.79
C SER A 54 -11.91 8.94 -26.11
N GLU A 55 -11.99 10.07 -25.41
CA GLU A 55 -11.04 11.19 -25.59
C GLU A 55 -9.63 10.80 -25.12
N ALA A 56 -9.53 10.00 -24.06
CA ALA A 56 -8.26 9.45 -23.60
C ALA A 56 -7.65 8.47 -24.62
N MET A 57 -8.45 7.57 -25.19
CA MET A 57 -7.97 6.68 -26.26
C MET A 57 -7.48 7.46 -27.48
N GLN A 58 -8.21 8.49 -27.88
CA GLN A 58 -7.85 9.34 -29.02
C GLN A 58 -6.55 10.13 -28.76
N ARG A 59 -6.35 10.64 -27.54
CA ARG A 59 -5.10 11.33 -27.16
C ARG A 59 -3.90 10.38 -27.08
N LEU A 60 -4.10 9.17 -26.56
CA LEU A 60 -3.03 8.19 -26.39
C LEU A 60 -2.77 7.35 -27.63
N GLU A 61 -3.51 7.57 -28.73
CA GLU A 61 -3.44 6.80 -29.99
C GLU A 61 -3.53 5.28 -29.76
N ILE A 62 -4.29 4.85 -28.75
CA ILE A 62 -4.41 3.43 -28.39
C ILE A 62 -5.54 2.81 -29.22
N THR A 63 -5.20 1.76 -29.96
CA THR A 63 -6.18 0.93 -30.68
C THR A 63 -6.86 -0.05 -29.71
N GLU A 64 -8.11 -0.42 -29.96
CA GLU A 64 -8.87 -1.40 -29.16
C GLU A 64 -8.11 -2.74 -29.02
N ASP A 65 -7.39 -3.17 -30.05
CA ASP A 65 -6.56 -4.40 -30.00
C ASP A 65 -5.42 -4.33 -28.97
N ASP A 66 -4.85 -3.14 -28.77
CA ASP A 66 -3.80 -2.92 -27.78
C ASP A 66 -4.35 -2.90 -26.36
N LEU A 67 -5.59 -2.44 -26.17
CA LEU A 67 -6.29 -2.56 -24.88
C LEU A 67 -6.52 -4.01 -24.50
N VAL A 68 -6.95 -4.85 -25.45
CA VAL A 68 -7.16 -6.29 -25.19
C VAL A 68 -5.86 -6.95 -24.79
N LYS A 69 -4.76 -6.71 -25.51
CA LYS A 69 -3.43 -7.23 -25.16
C LYS A 69 -2.97 -6.79 -23.77
N ARG A 70 -3.11 -5.49 -23.46
CA ARG A 70 -2.76 -4.94 -22.14
C ARG A 70 -3.61 -5.53 -21.03
N SER A 71 -4.92 -5.70 -21.26
CA SER A 71 -5.84 -6.29 -20.28
C SER A 71 -5.43 -7.71 -19.89
N LYS A 72 -5.02 -8.53 -20.87
CA LYS A 72 -4.55 -9.90 -20.64
C LYS A 72 -3.23 -9.92 -19.86
N SER A 73 -2.30 -9.04 -20.22
CA SER A 73 -1.04 -8.88 -19.48
C SER A 73 -1.25 -8.45 -18.03
N LEU A 74 -2.17 -7.50 -17.78
CA LEU A 74 -2.52 -7.04 -16.43
C LEU A 74 -3.14 -8.15 -15.58
N LEU A 75 -3.98 -9.02 -16.15
CA LEU A 75 -4.47 -10.21 -15.45
C LEU A 75 -3.35 -11.19 -15.12
N SER A 76 -2.47 -11.50 -16.08
CA SER A 76 -1.31 -12.36 -15.84
C SER A 76 -0.43 -11.83 -14.72
N HIS A 77 -0.16 -10.51 -14.69
CA HIS A 77 0.58 -9.87 -13.60
C HIS A 77 -0.14 -9.97 -12.26
N THR A 78 -1.47 -9.81 -12.25
CA THR A 78 -2.28 -9.96 -11.03
C THR A 78 -2.10 -11.35 -10.42
N TYR A 79 -2.24 -12.40 -11.23
CA TYR A 79 -2.05 -13.78 -10.78
C TYR A 79 -0.61 -14.06 -10.34
N LEU A 80 0.39 -13.52 -11.06
CA LEU A 80 1.80 -13.64 -10.69
C LEU A 80 2.06 -13.04 -9.29
N TYR A 81 1.62 -11.81 -9.05
CA TYR A 81 1.83 -11.15 -7.76
C TYR A 81 1.06 -11.83 -6.63
N LEU A 82 -0.13 -12.35 -6.91
CA LEU A 82 -0.93 -13.11 -5.93
C LEU A 82 -0.24 -14.44 -5.59
N ALA A 83 0.31 -15.15 -6.58
CA ALA A 83 1.08 -16.37 -6.36
C ALA A 83 2.34 -16.12 -5.53
N ILE A 84 3.12 -15.09 -5.87
CA ILE A 84 4.32 -14.69 -5.11
C ILE A 84 3.96 -14.34 -3.67
N SER A 85 2.89 -13.55 -3.47
CA SER A 85 2.42 -13.23 -2.13
C SER A 85 1.96 -14.45 -1.35
N GLY A 86 1.28 -15.41 -1.99
CA GLY A 86 0.85 -16.66 -1.36
C GLY A 86 2.04 -17.48 -0.86
N ILE A 87 3.08 -17.62 -1.69
CA ILE A 87 4.33 -18.30 -1.33
C ILE A 87 5.02 -17.57 -0.17
N ALA A 88 5.10 -16.24 -0.22
CA ALA A 88 5.70 -15.44 0.85
C ALA A 88 4.96 -15.60 2.18
N LEU A 89 3.63 -15.62 2.18
CA LEU A 89 2.82 -15.85 3.40
C LEU A 89 2.99 -17.27 3.95
N PHE A 90 3.07 -18.27 3.06
CA PHE A 90 3.35 -19.64 3.48
C PHE A 90 4.74 -19.77 4.12
N TYR A 91 5.75 -19.16 3.51
CA TYR A 91 7.12 -19.12 4.04
C TYR A 91 7.21 -18.35 5.36
N MET A 92 6.47 -17.25 5.50
CA MET A 92 6.34 -16.53 6.78
C MET A 92 5.78 -17.44 7.87
N GLY A 93 4.73 -18.23 7.58
CA GLY A 93 4.18 -19.20 8.52
C GLY A 93 5.25 -20.18 9.02
N TYR A 94 6.05 -20.72 8.10
CA TYR A 94 7.18 -21.59 8.43
C TYR A 94 8.23 -20.90 9.33
N LEU A 95 8.61 -19.65 9.02
CA LEU A 95 9.56 -18.86 9.82
C LEU A 95 9.05 -18.56 11.24
N LEU A 96 7.74 -18.36 11.40
CA LEU A 96 7.14 -18.17 12.72
C LEU A 96 7.25 -19.41 13.59
N PHE A 97 7.09 -20.62 13.03
CA PHE A 97 7.29 -21.87 13.77
C PHE A 97 8.74 -22.05 14.24
N GLN A 98 9.71 -21.52 13.51
CA GLN A 98 11.12 -21.55 13.90
C GLN A 98 11.50 -20.46 14.93
N GLY A 99 10.59 -19.55 15.26
CA GLY A 99 10.85 -18.45 16.19
C GLY A 99 11.63 -17.27 15.58
N HIS A 100 11.85 -17.24 14.26
CA HIS A 100 12.53 -16.14 13.57
C HIS A 100 11.61 -14.95 13.31
N LEU A 101 11.17 -14.27 14.38
CA LEU A 101 10.17 -13.19 14.33
C LEU A 101 10.58 -12.01 13.44
N PHE A 102 11.83 -11.58 13.49
CA PHE A 102 12.31 -10.45 12.66
C PHE A 102 12.28 -10.77 11.16
N VAL A 103 12.70 -11.98 10.79
CA VAL A 103 12.69 -12.42 9.38
C VAL A 103 11.25 -12.58 8.90
N ALA A 104 10.38 -13.17 9.73
CA ALA A 104 8.95 -13.27 9.43
C ALA A 104 8.30 -11.90 9.21
N LEU A 105 8.65 -10.88 10.01
CA LEU A 105 8.15 -9.52 9.83
C LEU A 105 8.58 -8.91 8.49
N ILE A 106 9.84 -9.13 8.07
CA ILE A 106 10.33 -8.66 6.77
C ILE A 106 9.61 -9.38 5.64
N THR A 107 9.43 -10.71 5.73
CA THR A 107 8.67 -11.50 4.75
C THR A 107 7.21 -11.03 4.66
N LEU A 108 6.59 -10.65 5.78
CA LEU A 108 5.24 -10.08 5.80
C LEU A 108 5.18 -8.76 5.02
N LEU A 109 6.14 -7.87 5.20
CA LEU A 109 6.19 -6.60 4.45
C LEU A 109 6.31 -6.84 2.93
N ILE A 110 7.12 -7.83 2.53
CA ILE A 110 7.25 -8.23 1.12
C ILE A 110 5.92 -8.77 0.59
N ALA A 111 5.24 -9.64 1.35
CA ALA A 111 3.94 -10.17 0.97
C ALA A 111 2.89 -9.06 0.78
N VAL A 112 2.81 -8.12 1.75
CA VAL A 112 1.91 -6.97 1.67
C VAL A 112 2.23 -6.08 0.46
N PHE A 113 3.50 -5.85 0.17
CA PHE A 113 3.91 -5.09 -1.02
C PHE A 113 3.40 -5.74 -2.31
N PHE A 114 3.57 -7.06 -2.47
CA PHE A 114 3.06 -7.78 -3.64
C PHE A 114 1.53 -7.81 -3.70
N LEU A 115 0.83 -7.90 -2.56
CA LEU A 115 -0.63 -7.77 -2.51
C LEU A 115 -1.12 -6.41 -3.01
N VAL A 116 -0.45 -5.32 -2.61
CA VAL A 116 -0.77 -3.98 -3.12
C VAL A 116 -0.56 -3.91 -4.64
N LYS A 117 0.52 -4.51 -5.16
CA LYS A 117 0.76 -4.58 -6.61
C LYS A 117 -0.29 -5.41 -7.34
N ALA A 118 -0.70 -6.56 -6.79
CA ALA A 118 -1.78 -7.38 -7.33
C ALA A 118 -3.10 -6.59 -7.40
N TYR A 119 -3.43 -5.88 -6.32
CA TYR A 119 -4.62 -5.04 -6.23
C TYR A 119 -4.63 -3.93 -7.30
N VAL A 120 -3.52 -3.18 -7.42
CA VAL A 120 -3.41 -2.12 -8.43
C VAL A 120 -3.53 -2.69 -9.85
N SER A 121 -2.88 -3.81 -10.14
CA SER A 121 -2.98 -4.44 -11.48
C SER A 121 -4.41 -4.87 -11.80
N HIS A 122 -5.12 -5.41 -10.81
CA HIS A 122 -6.52 -5.80 -10.94
C HIS A 122 -7.46 -4.60 -11.11
N LEU A 123 -7.20 -3.49 -10.40
CA LEU A 123 -7.94 -2.24 -10.60
C LEU A 123 -7.80 -1.71 -12.02
N TRP A 124 -6.61 -1.74 -12.59
CA TRP A 124 -6.37 -1.27 -13.96
C TRP A 124 -7.12 -2.14 -14.98
N TYR A 125 -7.13 -3.46 -14.77
CA TYR A 125 -7.96 -4.37 -15.56
C TYR A 125 -9.45 -4.02 -15.44
N PHE A 126 -9.94 -3.75 -14.23
CA PHE A 126 -11.33 -3.36 -13.98
C PHE A 126 -11.71 -2.06 -14.69
N GLN A 127 -10.83 -1.05 -14.68
CA GLN A 127 -11.04 0.22 -15.40
C GLN A 127 -11.12 0.03 -16.92
N ILE A 128 -10.27 -0.82 -17.50
CA ILE A 128 -10.32 -1.14 -18.93
C ILE A 128 -11.64 -1.87 -19.26
N LYS A 129 -12.06 -2.82 -18.42
CA LYS A 129 -13.30 -3.58 -18.61
C LYS A 129 -14.55 -2.70 -18.56
N HIS A 130 -14.61 -1.77 -17.62
CA HIS A 130 -15.76 -0.88 -17.43
C HIS A 130 -15.68 0.42 -18.24
N ARG A 131 -14.59 0.66 -18.98
CA ARG A 131 -14.35 1.88 -19.79
C ARG A 131 -14.52 3.17 -18.98
N THR A 132 -14.14 3.15 -17.71
CA THR A 132 -14.32 4.28 -16.78
C THR A 132 -12.97 4.76 -16.25
N LEU A 133 -12.72 6.06 -16.39
CA LEU A 133 -11.56 6.74 -15.82
C LEU A 133 -11.94 7.21 -14.41
N GLY A 134 -11.39 6.57 -13.37
CA GLY A 134 -11.56 7.01 -11.98
C GLY A 134 -12.56 6.22 -11.11
N CYS A 135 -12.54 4.88 -11.16
CA CYS A 135 -13.29 4.07 -10.20
C CYS A 135 -12.74 4.23 -8.78
N THR A 136 -13.61 4.44 -7.80
CA THR A 136 -13.26 4.49 -6.38
C THR A 136 -13.12 3.07 -5.82
N PHE A 137 -12.37 2.88 -4.72
CA PHE A 137 -12.27 1.59 -4.01
C PHE A 137 -13.64 0.97 -3.69
N LYS A 138 -14.63 1.83 -3.35
CA LYS A 138 -16.01 1.42 -3.07
C LYS A 138 -16.67 0.77 -4.29
N ASP A 139 -16.50 1.36 -5.47
CA ASP A 139 -17.06 0.87 -6.74
C ASP A 139 -16.43 -0.47 -7.14
N TRP A 140 -15.12 -0.62 -6.90
CA TRP A 140 -14.41 -1.88 -7.13
C TRP A 140 -14.91 -3.00 -6.21
N TRP A 141 -15.08 -2.72 -4.92
CA TRP A 141 -15.57 -3.71 -3.94
C TRP A 141 -17.03 -4.11 -4.20
N ALA A 142 -17.86 -3.18 -4.66
CA ALA A 142 -19.24 -3.44 -5.02
C ALA A 142 -19.39 -4.26 -6.32
N GLY A 143 -18.30 -4.44 -7.09
CA GLY A 143 -18.33 -5.14 -8.38
C GLY A 143 -19.17 -4.43 -9.46
N SER A 144 -19.62 -3.20 -9.19
CA SER A 144 -20.43 -2.39 -10.10
C SER A 144 -20.03 -0.93 -9.97
N VAL A 145 -19.92 -0.25 -11.11
CA VAL A 145 -19.71 1.20 -11.14
C VAL A 145 -21.09 1.86 -11.03
N GLU A 146 -21.33 2.59 -9.94
CA GLU A 146 -22.63 3.18 -9.59
C GLU A 146 -23.13 4.24 -10.61
N GLY A 147 -22.34 4.52 -11.66
CA GLY A 147 -22.66 5.40 -12.79
C GLY A 147 -23.22 4.74 -14.06
N GLN A 148 -23.51 3.43 -14.08
CA GLN A 148 -24.19 2.76 -15.21
C GLN A 148 -25.69 2.49 -14.96
N LYS A 149 -26.36 3.32 -14.14
CA LYS A 149 -27.80 3.51 -14.24
C LYS A 149 -28.07 4.70 -15.16
N GLN A 150 -27.94 4.50 -16.46
CA GLN A 150 -28.73 5.10 -17.55
C GLN A 150 -28.21 4.64 -18.91
#